data_AF-A0A1Q9HK92-F1
#
_entry.id   AF-A0A1Q9HK92-F1
#
_cell.length_a   1.000
_cell.length_b   1.000
_cell.length_c   1.000
_cell.angle_alpha   90.00
_cell.angle_beta   90.00
_cell.angle_gamma   90.00
#
_symmetry.space_group_name_H-M   'P 1'
#
loop_
_entity.id
_entity.type
_entity.pdbx_description
1 polymer ?
#
loop_
_entity_poly.entity_id
_entity_poly.type
_entity_poly.pdbx_seq_one_letter_code
_entity_poly.pdbx_strand_id
1 'polypeptide(L)'
;MNCGNEQYHAVVIGASAGGLAAMEKVLRELKSSFCLPILLVQHISPNVESYLATHFEYRSQLTVKEGEDKEPIRRGTLYIAPPNYHMMVEVDGSIALSIDPPVNYSRPSIDVLFETAAQYYGQHLIGVVLTGANSDGAQGLARIKQKGGIAVVQSIESAEAQAMPQAAIEAVEVDHIVPIEQMGDFLNSLCECEK
;
A
#
# COMPACT_ATOMS: atom_id res chain seq x y z
N MET A 1 4.09 -19.57 11.99
CA MET A 1 2.74 -19.28 12.49
C MET A 1 1.82 -19.46 11.30
N ASN A 2 0.94 -20.46 11.34
CA ASN A 2 -0.02 -20.74 10.28
C ASN A 2 -1.33 -20.06 10.64
N CYS A 3 -1.85 -19.23 9.76
CA CYS A 3 -3.11 -18.53 9.95
C CYS A 3 -4.25 -19.40 9.44
N GLY A 4 -5.26 -19.61 10.29
CA GLY A 4 -6.32 -20.61 10.10
C GLY A 4 -7.33 -20.30 8.99
N ASN A 5 -7.33 -19.11 8.39
CA ASN A 5 -8.23 -18.77 7.29
C ASN A 5 -7.79 -17.48 6.57
N GLU A 6 -6.70 -17.51 5.80
CA GLU A 6 -6.23 -16.30 5.11
C GLU A 6 -7.06 -15.98 3.87
N GLN A 7 -8.08 -15.16 4.04
CA GLN A 7 -8.77 -14.54 2.92
C GLN A 7 -7.80 -13.66 2.09
N TYR A 8 -6.82 -13.04 2.72
CA TYR A 8 -5.88 -12.10 2.09
C TYR A 8 -4.42 -12.44 2.37
N HIS A 9 -3.55 -12.13 1.42
CA HIS A 9 -2.12 -12.47 1.45
C HIS A 9 -1.20 -11.24 1.43
N ALA A 10 -1.70 -10.05 1.07
CA ALA A 10 -0.93 -8.81 1.07
C ALA A 10 -1.82 -7.57 1.10
N VAL A 11 -1.23 -6.45 1.52
CA VAL A 11 -1.79 -5.11 1.41
C VAL A 11 -0.86 -4.25 0.56
N VAL A 12 -1.40 -3.54 -0.44
CA VAL A 12 -0.69 -2.47 -1.16
C VAL A 12 -1.30 -1.13 -0.80
N ILE A 13 -0.45 -0.16 -0.47
CA ILE A 13 -0.86 1.18 -0.02
C ILE A 13 -0.21 2.23 -0.89
N GLY A 14 -1.00 3.20 -1.35
CA GLY A 14 -0.55 4.36 -2.10
C GLY A 14 -0.85 5.66 -1.37
N ALA A 15 0.13 6.55 -1.25
CA ALA A 15 -0.02 7.84 -0.57
C ALA A 15 0.87 8.94 -1.17
N SER A 16 0.51 10.21 -0.96
CA SER A 16 1.26 11.36 -1.43
C SER A 16 1.25 12.50 -0.40
N ALA A 17 0.76 13.70 -0.73
CA ALA A 17 0.60 14.80 0.22
C ALA A 17 -0.25 14.38 1.44
N GLY A 18 0.29 14.61 2.65
CA GLY A 18 -0.26 14.12 3.93
C GLY A 18 0.00 12.63 4.22
N GLY A 19 0.61 11.89 3.30
CA GLY A 19 0.75 10.45 3.36
C GLY A 19 1.63 9.95 4.51
N LEU A 20 2.68 10.70 4.88
CA LEU A 20 3.53 10.37 6.02
C LEU A 20 2.73 10.32 7.33
N ALA A 21 1.95 11.37 7.61
CA ALA A 21 1.11 11.46 8.80
C ALA A 21 -0.04 10.44 8.76
N ALA A 22 -0.59 10.17 7.58
CA ALA A 22 -1.62 9.14 7.40
C ALA A 22 -1.08 7.74 7.72
N MET A 23 0.09 7.38 7.17
CA MET A 23 0.72 6.08 7.41
C MET A 23 1.15 5.90 8.87
N GLU A 24 1.61 6.97 9.55
CA GLU A 24 1.89 6.91 10.99
C GLU A 24 0.65 6.52 11.82
N LYS A 25 -0.53 7.04 11.45
CA LYS A 25 -1.79 6.66 12.11
C LYS A 25 -2.13 5.20 11.83
N VAL A 26 -1.99 4.74 10.59
CA VAL A 26 -2.19 3.33 10.23
C VAL A 26 -1.31 2.43 11.10
N LEU A 27 0.00 2.68 11.12
CA LEU A 27 0.97 1.83 11.82
C LEU A 27 0.76 1.78 13.33
N ARG A 28 0.32 2.89 13.94
CA ARG A 28 0.04 2.96 15.37
C ARG A 28 -1.09 2.03 15.82
N GLU A 29 -2.11 1.90 14.99
CA GLU A 29 -3.29 1.09 15.29
C GLU A 29 -3.12 -0.39 14.88
N LEU A 30 -2.09 -0.73 14.10
CA LEU A 30 -1.81 -2.14 13.78
C LEU A 30 -1.43 -2.93 15.03
N LYS A 31 -2.11 -4.06 15.24
CA LYS A 31 -1.85 -4.97 16.36
C LYS A 31 -0.55 -5.72 16.13
N SER A 32 0.10 -6.17 17.20
CA SER A 32 1.30 -7.02 17.12
C SER A 32 1.04 -8.38 16.44
N SER A 33 -0.23 -8.80 16.33
CA SER A 33 -0.64 -9.99 15.60
C SER A 33 -0.83 -9.73 14.09
N PHE A 34 -0.76 -8.47 13.64
CA PHE A 34 -0.86 -8.16 12.22
C PHE A 34 0.34 -8.74 11.48
N CYS A 35 0.08 -9.51 10.43
CA CYS A 35 1.09 -10.37 9.84
C CYS A 35 1.09 -10.37 8.31
N LEU A 36 0.16 -9.66 7.65
CA LEU A 36 0.23 -9.48 6.20
C LEU A 36 1.45 -8.60 5.84
N PRO A 37 2.14 -8.88 4.72
CA PRO A 37 3.07 -7.91 4.16
C PRO A 37 2.32 -6.67 3.70
N ILE A 38 2.93 -5.51 3.89
CA ILE A 38 2.48 -4.23 3.36
C ILE A 38 3.51 -3.73 2.36
N LEU A 39 3.08 -3.39 1.15
CA LEU A 39 3.91 -2.72 0.16
C LEU A 39 3.40 -1.28 -0.02
N LEU A 40 4.24 -0.30 0.28
CA LEU A 40 3.89 1.11 0.31
C LEU A 40 4.60 1.87 -0.82
N VAL A 41 3.81 2.57 -1.63
CA VAL A 41 4.31 3.68 -2.45
C VAL A 41 3.91 4.98 -1.80
N GLN A 42 4.91 5.73 -1.34
CA GLN A 42 4.77 7.11 -0.91
C GLN A 42 5.45 8.00 -1.96
N HIS A 43 4.70 8.90 -2.60
CA HIS A 43 5.34 9.90 -3.44
C HIS A 43 6.28 10.78 -2.61
N ILE A 44 7.55 10.77 -2.99
CA ILE A 44 8.63 11.57 -2.40
C ILE A 44 9.39 12.30 -3.50
N SER A 45 10.10 13.36 -3.12
CA SER A 45 10.99 14.05 -4.05
C SER A 45 12.11 13.10 -4.51
N PRO A 46 12.40 13.02 -5.83
CA PRO A 46 13.43 12.13 -6.37
C PRO A 46 14.86 12.51 -5.95
N ASN A 47 15.04 13.74 -5.44
CA ASN A 47 16.33 14.32 -5.06
C ASN A 47 16.70 14.10 -3.59
N VAL A 48 15.90 13.33 -2.84
CA VAL A 48 16.08 13.14 -1.41
C VAL A 48 16.29 11.66 -1.13
N GLU A 49 17.35 11.36 -0.37
CA GLU A 49 17.54 10.02 0.16
C GLU A 49 16.37 9.69 1.08
N SER A 50 15.74 8.54 0.85
CA SER A 50 14.53 8.17 1.57
C SER A 50 14.89 7.84 3.02
N TYR A 51 14.32 8.61 3.95
CA TYR A 51 14.40 8.37 5.39
C TYR A 51 13.16 7.64 5.91
N LEU A 52 12.25 7.22 5.01
CA LEU A 52 10.94 6.70 5.36
C LEU A 52 11.02 5.40 6.14
N ALA A 53 11.94 4.50 5.76
CA ALA A 53 12.13 3.24 6.47
C ALA A 53 12.50 3.48 7.94
N THR A 54 13.53 4.29 8.18
CA THR A 54 13.96 4.68 9.53
C THR A 54 12.86 5.44 10.28
N HIS A 55 12.08 6.28 9.58
CA HIS A 55 10.99 7.05 10.19
C HIS A 55 9.87 6.16 10.73
N PHE A 56 9.50 5.13 9.97
CA PHE A 56 8.42 4.21 10.35
C PHE A 56 8.87 3.07 11.27
N GLU A 57 10.15 2.69 11.24
CA GLU A 57 10.71 1.61 12.07
C GLU A 57 10.35 1.77 13.56
N TYR A 58 10.52 2.98 14.12
CA TYR A 58 10.21 3.25 15.53
C TYR A 58 8.72 3.25 15.89
N ARG A 59 7.83 3.23 14.90
CA ARG A 59 6.37 3.36 15.08
C ARG A 59 5.62 2.10 14.65
N SER A 60 6.33 1.10 14.15
CA SER A 60 5.77 -0.09 13.54
C SER A 60 6.08 -1.33 14.38
N GLN A 61 5.13 -2.27 14.43
CA GLN A 61 5.37 -3.62 14.92
C GLN A 61 5.89 -4.56 13.81
N LEU A 62 5.81 -4.12 12.56
CA LEU A 62 6.34 -4.81 11.39
C LEU A 62 7.82 -4.51 11.24
N THR A 63 8.56 -5.45 10.64
CA THR A 63 9.89 -5.14 10.09
C THR A 63 9.70 -4.10 8.99
N VAL A 64 10.44 -2.99 9.06
CA VAL A 64 10.33 -1.91 8.06
C VAL A 64 11.60 -1.84 7.24
N LYS A 65 11.48 -1.87 5.92
CA LYS A 65 12.63 -1.70 5.02
C LYS A 65 12.19 -1.15 3.65
N GLU A 66 13.16 -0.65 2.89
CA GLU A 66 12.95 -0.43 1.46
C GLU A 66 12.91 -1.77 0.73
N GLY A 67 12.14 -1.85 -0.36
CA GLY A 67 12.11 -3.05 -1.20
C GLY A 67 13.41 -3.22 -1.99
N GLU A 68 13.97 -4.42 -1.96
CA GLU A 68 15.15 -4.82 -2.73
C GLU A 68 14.76 -5.64 -3.96
N ASP A 69 15.48 -5.46 -5.06
CA ASP A 69 15.20 -6.21 -6.30
C ASP A 69 15.40 -7.72 -6.08
N LYS A 70 14.42 -8.49 -6.54
CA LYS A 70 14.33 -9.97 -6.47
C LYS A 70 14.25 -10.55 -5.06
N GLU A 71 13.98 -9.74 -4.04
CA GLU A 71 13.76 -10.30 -2.70
C GLU A 71 12.34 -10.90 -2.57
N PRO A 72 12.19 -12.04 -1.86
CA PRO A 72 10.87 -12.61 -1.62
C PRO A 72 10.08 -11.75 -0.62
N ILE A 73 8.79 -11.51 -0.91
CA ILE A 73 7.90 -10.75 -0.03
C ILE A 73 7.59 -11.58 1.23
N ARG A 74 7.90 -11.02 2.40
CA ARG A 74 7.73 -11.69 3.71
C ARG A 74 6.60 -11.08 4.53
N ARG A 75 5.82 -11.96 5.16
CA ARG A 75 4.84 -11.61 6.20
C ARG A 75 5.46 -10.75 7.30
N GLY A 76 4.65 -9.90 7.91
CA GLY A 76 5.08 -9.03 9.01
C GLY A 76 6.09 -7.96 8.60
N THR A 77 6.14 -7.62 7.30
CA THR A 77 7.10 -6.65 6.75
C THR A 77 6.36 -5.52 6.03
N LEU A 78 6.76 -4.28 6.31
CA LEU A 78 6.44 -3.10 5.54
C LEU A 78 7.60 -2.82 4.56
N TYR A 79 7.34 -3.03 3.28
CA TYR A 79 8.23 -2.68 2.18
C TYR A 79 7.88 -1.31 1.63
N ILE A 80 8.86 -0.43 1.53
CA ILE A 80 8.68 0.92 1.01
C ILE A 80 9.35 0.98 -0.36
N ALA A 81 8.62 1.51 -1.36
CA ALA A 81 9.18 1.73 -2.68
C ALA A 81 10.35 2.72 -2.60
N PRO A 82 11.57 2.35 -3.05
CA PRO A 82 12.70 3.26 -3.03
C PRO A 82 12.49 4.42 -4.03
N PRO A 83 13.08 5.59 -3.78
CA PRO A 83 13.01 6.72 -4.71
C PRO A 83 13.61 6.33 -6.07
N ASN A 84 13.07 6.91 -7.14
CA ASN A 84 13.56 6.71 -8.52
C ASN A 84 13.37 5.30 -9.11
N TYR A 85 12.67 4.39 -8.44
CA TYR A 85 12.28 3.08 -8.99
C TYR A 85 10.78 2.87 -8.91
N HIS A 86 10.20 2.17 -9.88
CA HIS A 86 8.91 1.52 -9.71
C HIS A 86 9.12 0.23 -8.92
N MET A 87 8.42 0.09 -7.78
CA MET A 87 8.36 -1.16 -7.05
C MET A 87 7.19 -1.99 -7.57
N MET A 88 7.44 -3.23 -7.92
CA MET A 88 6.49 -4.16 -8.55
C MET A 88 6.47 -5.49 -7.81
N VAL A 89 5.42 -6.27 -8.04
CA VAL A 89 5.34 -7.68 -7.61
C VAL A 89 5.48 -8.59 -8.83
N GLU A 90 6.47 -9.47 -8.81
CA GLU A 90 6.73 -10.45 -9.86
C GLU A 90 5.82 -11.66 -9.77
N VAL A 91 5.75 -12.44 -10.86
CA VAL A 91 4.96 -13.67 -10.94
C VAL A 91 5.39 -14.77 -9.97
N ASP A 92 6.62 -14.69 -9.45
CA ASP A 92 7.15 -15.60 -8.44
C ASP A 92 6.96 -15.09 -7.00
N GLY A 93 6.31 -13.94 -6.83
CA GLY A 93 6.06 -13.32 -5.53
C GLY A 93 7.25 -12.56 -4.95
N SER A 94 8.28 -12.29 -5.75
CA SER A 94 9.38 -11.40 -5.38
C SER A 94 9.07 -9.94 -5.73
N ILE A 95 9.80 -9.03 -5.07
CA ILE A 95 9.83 -7.61 -5.45
C ILE A 95 10.67 -7.45 -6.71
N ALA A 96 10.25 -6.59 -7.63
CA ALA A 96 11.10 -6.10 -8.70
C ALA A 96 11.18 -4.56 -8.71
N LEU A 97 12.35 -4.04 -9.05
CA LEU A 97 12.59 -2.61 -9.20
C LEU A 97 12.84 -2.26 -10.67
N SER A 98 12.01 -1.38 -11.23
CA SER A 98 12.15 -0.91 -12.61
C SER A 98 12.52 0.58 -12.69
N ILE A 99 13.34 0.91 -13.68
CA ILE A 99 13.69 2.29 -14.07
C ILE A 99 12.91 2.76 -15.31
N ASP A 100 11.81 2.09 -15.63
CA ASP A 100 10.92 2.51 -16.71
C ASP A 100 10.45 3.97 -16.55
N PRO A 101 10.00 4.61 -17.65
CA PRO A 101 9.55 5.99 -17.59
C PRO A 101 8.45 6.22 -16.54
N PRO A 102 8.43 7.39 -15.87
CA PRO A 102 7.41 7.72 -14.89
C PRO A 102 5.99 7.54 -15.41
N VAL A 103 5.12 6.97 -14.58
CA VAL A 103 3.67 6.83 -14.83
C VAL A 103 2.95 7.90 -14.00
N ASN A 104 2.00 8.61 -14.60
CA ASN A 104 1.35 9.77 -13.95
C ASN A 104 2.35 10.83 -13.44
N TYR A 105 3.49 10.99 -14.12
CA TYR A 105 4.61 11.87 -13.73
C TYR A 105 5.34 11.46 -12.44
N SER A 106 5.06 10.27 -11.90
CA SER A 106 5.64 9.75 -10.66
C SER A 106 6.51 8.51 -10.88
N ARG A 107 7.64 8.45 -10.16
CA ARG A 107 8.44 7.24 -9.96
C ARG A 107 9.04 7.27 -8.55
N PRO A 108 8.54 6.45 -7.61
CA PRO A 108 7.59 5.33 -7.79
C PRO A 108 6.16 5.77 -8.15
N SER A 109 5.43 4.89 -8.85
CA SER A 109 4.01 5.05 -9.17
C SER A 109 3.18 4.00 -8.43
N ILE A 110 2.04 4.44 -7.90
CA ILE A 110 1.08 3.62 -7.16
C ILE A 110 0.35 2.68 -8.12
N ASP A 111 -0.08 3.17 -9.29
CA ASP A 111 -0.76 2.35 -10.30
C ASP A 111 0.09 1.14 -10.70
N VAL A 112 1.41 1.32 -10.88
CA VAL A 112 2.33 0.25 -11.26
C VAL A 112 2.44 -0.84 -10.18
N LEU A 113 2.58 -0.45 -8.91
CA LEU A 113 2.59 -1.42 -7.80
C LEU A 113 1.25 -2.17 -7.74
N PHE A 114 0.14 -1.43 -7.81
CA PHE A 114 -1.19 -2.00 -7.63
C PHE A 114 -1.54 -2.97 -8.76
N GLU A 115 -1.22 -2.62 -10.01
CA GLU A 115 -1.46 -3.49 -11.14
C GLU A 115 -0.68 -4.80 -11.04
N THR A 116 0.62 -4.74 -10.77
CA THR A 116 1.47 -5.94 -10.69
C THR A 116 1.10 -6.81 -9.50
N ALA A 117 0.82 -6.21 -8.35
CA ALA A 117 0.31 -6.93 -7.18
C ALA A 117 -1.04 -7.60 -7.46
N ALA A 118 -1.96 -6.92 -8.16
CA ALA A 118 -3.26 -7.50 -8.53
C ALA A 118 -3.12 -8.71 -9.46
N GLN A 119 -2.13 -8.69 -10.36
CA GLN A 119 -1.83 -9.81 -11.24
C GLN A 119 -1.36 -11.05 -10.47
N TYR A 120 -0.55 -10.86 -9.42
CA TYR A 120 -0.02 -11.96 -8.61
C TYR A 120 -1.01 -12.45 -7.54
N TYR A 121 -1.58 -11.55 -6.72
CA TYR A 121 -2.40 -11.92 -5.56
C TYR A 121 -3.88 -12.13 -5.89
N GLY A 122 -4.39 -11.55 -6.99
CA GLY A 122 -5.79 -11.69 -7.39
C GLY A 122 -6.77 -11.27 -6.30
N GLN A 123 -7.71 -12.17 -5.98
CA GLN A 123 -8.73 -11.96 -4.94
C GLN A 123 -8.19 -11.85 -3.51
N HIS A 124 -6.92 -12.22 -3.29
CA HIS A 124 -6.28 -12.21 -1.97
C HIS A 124 -5.55 -10.88 -1.69
N LEU A 125 -5.79 -9.84 -2.50
CA LEU A 125 -5.15 -8.53 -2.36
C LEU A 125 -6.08 -7.49 -1.75
N ILE A 126 -5.53 -6.70 -0.83
CA ILE A 126 -6.14 -5.48 -0.31
C ILE A 126 -5.42 -4.28 -0.94
N GLY A 127 -6.14 -3.44 -1.69
CA GLY A 127 -5.63 -2.17 -2.20
C GLY A 127 -6.13 -0.99 -1.38
N VAL A 128 -5.23 -0.10 -0.96
CA VAL A 128 -5.56 1.06 -0.14
C VAL A 128 -5.03 2.35 -0.77
N VAL A 129 -5.93 3.27 -1.14
CA VAL A 129 -5.54 4.64 -1.56
C VAL A 129 -5.75 5.61 -0.40
N LEU A 130 -4.68 6.31 -0.02
CA LEU A 130 -4.68 7.34 1.01
C LEU A 130 -4.63 8.74 0.39
N THR A 131 -4.58 9.75 1.26
CA THR A 131 -4.41 11.17 0.95
C THR A 131 -3.33 11.45 -0.10
N GLY A 132 -3.61 12.40 -0.98
CA GLY A 132 -2.67 12.84 -2.00
C GLY A 132 -3.24 13.82 -3.03
N ALA A 133 -2.34 14.40 -3.83
CA ALA A 133 -2.60 15.58 -4.66
C ALA A 133 -2.70 15.31 -6.18
N ASN A 134 -2.78 14.04 -6.60
CA ASN A 134 -2.96 13.65 -8.01
C ASN A 134 -3.96 12.49 -8.14
N SER A 135 -3.98 11.77 -9.27
CA SER A 135 -4.88 10.64 -9.51
C SER A 135 -4.18 9.27 -9.53
N ASP A 136 -2.90 9.20 -9.15
CA ASP A 136 -2.15 7.94 -9.18
C ASP A 136 -2.69 6.97 -8.13
N GLY A 137 -2.81 5.70 -8.49
CA GLY A 137 -3.43 4.66 -7.69
C GLY A 137 -4.90 4.40 -8.05
N ALA A 138 -5.58 5.31 -8.75
CA ALA A 138 -6.99 5.13 -9.12
C ALA A 138 -7.18 3.98 -10.12
N GLN A 139 -6.34 3.91 -11.16
CA GLN A 139 -6.43 2.85 -12.18
C GLN A 139 -5.93 1.52 -11.63
N GLY A 140 -4.87 1.55 -10.81
CA GLY A 140 -4.37 0.40 -10.08
C GLY A 140 -5.42 -0.17 -9.13
N LEU A 141 -6.17 0.67 -8.41
CA LEU A 141 -7.23 0.22 -7.50
C LEU A 141 -8.38 -0.41 -8.28
N ALA A 142 -8.76 0.19 -9.41
CA ALA A 142 -9.72 -0.41 -10.33
C ALA A 142 -9.25 -1.79 -10.83
N ARG A 143 -7.95 -1.94 -11.10
CA ARG A 143 -7.34 -3.21 -11.51
C ARG A 143 -7.40 -4.27 -10.41
N ILE A 144 -7.16 -3.89 -9.15
CA ILE A 144 -7.31 -4.77 -7.98
C ILE A 144 -8.75 -5.32 -7.93
N LYS A 145 -9.75 -4.46 -8.07
CA LYS A 145 -11.16 -4.87 -8.10
C LYS A 145 -11.52 -5.78 -9.26
N GLN A 146 -11.02 -5.49 -10.46
CA GLN A 146 -11.21 -6.38 -11.61
C GLN A 146 -10.63 -7.79 -11.40
N LYS A 147 -9.60 -7.91 -10.55
CA LYS A 147 -8.97 -9.19 -10.18
C LYS A 147 -9.61 -9.86 -8.96
N GLY A 148 -10.68 -9.28 -8.43
CA GLY A 148 -11.45 -9.80 -7.29
C GLY A 148 -10.89 -9.41 -5.93
N GLY A 149 -9.83 -8.61 -5.85
CA GLY A 149 -9.34 -8.05 -4.59
C GLY A 149 -10.30 -6.98 -4.05
N ILE A 150 -9.98 -6.41 -2.90
CA ILE A 150 -10.80 -5.34 -2.30
C ILE A 150 -10.16 -3.96 -2.49
N ALA A 151 -11.01 -2.95 -2.72
CA ALA A 151 -10.63 -1.55 -2.82
C ALA A 151 -11.04 -0.80 -1.57
N VAL A 152 -10.06 -0.18 -0.93
CA VAL A 152 -10.22 0.60 0.28
C VAL A 152 -9.69 2.00 0.01
N VAL A 153 -10.44 3.02 0.42
CA VAL A 153 -10.05 4.41 0.21
C VAL A 153 -10.18 5.18 1.52
N GLN A 154 -9.20 6.05 1.80
CA GLN A 154 -9.30 6.99 2.91
C GLN A 154 -10.48 7.95 2.70
N SER A 155 -11.31 8.16 3.74
CA SER A 155 -12.41 9.13 3.65
C SER A 155 -11.91 10.54 3.32
N ILE A 156 -12.65 11.25 2.46
CA ILE A 156 -12.32 12.58 1.95
C ILE A 156 -12.16 13.59 3.09
N GLU A 157 -12.99 13.48 4.12
CA GLU A 157 -13.00 14.35 5.30
C GLU A 157 -11.73 14.20 6.14
N SER A 158 -11.16 12.99 6.16
CA SER A 158 -9.94 12.70 6.92
C SER A 158 -8.64 12.93 6.13
N ALA A 159 -8.75 13.19 4.82
CA ALA A 159 -7.62 13.36 3.91
C ALA A 159 -7.12 14.81 3.93
N GLU A 160 -5.80 14.98 4.07
CA GLU A 160 -5.16 16.30 3.98
C GLU A 160 -5.22 16.84 2.53
N ALA A 161 -5.00 15.95 1.57
CA ALA A 161 -5.15 16.20 0.15
C ALA A 161 -6.14 15.18 -0.45
N GLN A 162 -7.21 15.70 -1.03
CA GLN A 162 -8.40 14.92 -1.38
C GLN A 162 -8.36 14.34 -2.80
N ALA A 163 -7.46 14.81 -3.66
CA ALA A 163 -7.48 14.48 -5.09
C ALA A 163 -7.29 12.98 -5.34
N MET A 164 -6.36 12.32 -4.65
CA MET A 164 -6.12 10.87 -4.82
C MET A 164 -7.31 10.02 -4.34
N PRO A 165 -7.82 10.19 -3.10
CA PRO A 165 -9.02 9.47 -2.68
C PRO A 165 -10.24 9.73 -3.58
N GLN A 166 -10.45 10.96 -4.02
CA GLN A 166 -11.56 11.32 -4.90
C GLN A 166 -11.44 10.59 -6.25
N ALA A 167 -10.26 10.62 -6.87
CA ALA A 167 -10.01 9.92 -8.13
C ALA A 167 -10.20 8.40 -8.00
N ALA A 168 -9.81 7.81 -6.88
CA ALA A 168 -10.02 6.38 -6.61
C ALA A 168 -11.50 6.02 -6.49
N ILE A 169 -12.30 6.83 -5.78
CA ILE A 169 -13.76 6.65 -5.65
C ILE A 169 -14.47 6.78 -7.00
N GLU A 170 -14.00 7.68 -7.87
CA GLU A 170 -14.56 7.87 -9.22
C GLU A 170 -14.19 6.73 -10.18
N ALA A 171 -13.02 6.12 -10.00
CA ALA A 171 -12.51 5.09 -10.90
C ALA A 171 -13.10 3.69 -10.66
N VAL A 172 -13.58 3.40 -9.45
CA VAL A 172 -14.08 2.07 -9.11
C VAL A 172 -15.15 2.07 -8.02
N GLU A 173 -16.04 1.07 -8.03
CA GLU A 173 -16.91 0.78 -6.90
C GLU A 173 -16.06 0.30 -5.70
N VAL A 174 -15.74 1.24 -4.82
CA VAL A 174 -14.93 1.03 -3.61
C VAL A 174 -15.72 0.18 -2.61
N ASP A 175 -15.07 -0.83 -2.01
CA ASP A 175 -15.71 -1.68 -0.99
C ASP A 175 -15.84 -0.93 0.34
N HIS A 176 -14.81 -0.16 0.69
CA HIS A 176 -14.73 0.51 1.98
C HIS A 176 -14.14 1.91 1.85
N ILE A 177 -14.87 2.90 2.35
CA ILE A 177 -14.36 4.25 2.60
C ILE A 177 -14.15 4.38 4.11
N VAL A 178 -12.89 4.57 4.53
CA VAL A 178 -12.49 4.43 5.94
C VAL A 178 -11.79 5.72 6.41
N PRO A 179 -12.19 6.33 7.53
CA PRO A 179 -11.44 7.41 8.15
C PRO A 179 -10.03 6.97 8.54
N ILE A 180 -9.03 7.83 8.38
CA ILE A 180 -7.63 7.43 8.62
C ILE A 180 -7.38 6.96 10.06
N GLU A 181 -8.11 7.49 11.03
CA GLU A 181 -8.09 7.09 12.43
C GLU A 181 -8.55 5.64 12.67
N GLN A 182 -9.29 5.05 11.73
CA GLN A 182 -9.84 3.69 11.82
C GLN A 182 -9.15 2.72 10.86
N MET A 183 -8.28 3.21 9.98
CA MET A 183 -7.70 2.42 8.89
C MET A 183 -6.86 1.24 9.41
N GLY A 184 -6.03 1.44 10.44
CA GLY A 184 -5.25 0.35 11.02
C GLY A 184 -6.11 -0.73 11.69
N ASP A 185 -7.17 -0.32 12.40
CA ASP A 185 -8.14 -1.25 13.00
C ASP A 185 -8.94 -2.03 11.95
N PHE A 186 -9.32 -1.36 10.87
CA PHE A 186 -9.93 -2.00 9.72
C PHE A 186 -9.00 -3.07 9.12
N LEU A 187 -7.72 -2.74 8.89
CA LEU A 187 -6.74 -3.71 8.39
C LEU A 187 -6.52 -4.89 9.37
N ASN A 188 -6.51 -4.62 10.69
CA ASN A 188 -6.47 -5.69 11.69
C ASN A 188 -7.63 -6.67 11.55
N SER A 189 -8.85 -6.18 11.23
CA SER A 189 -10.04 -7.04 11.08
C SER A 189 -9.97 -7.97 9.87
N LEU A 190 -9.17 -7.62 8.85
CA LEU A 190 -8.94 -8.43 7.66
C LEU A 190 -7.75 -9.39 7.81
N CYS A 191 -7.00 -9.26 8.91
CA CYS A 191 -5.81 -10.04 9.19
C CYS A 191 -6.07 -11.00 10.36
N GLU A 192 -6.61 -12.19 10.06
CA GLU A 192 -6.83 -13.25 11.05
C GLU A 192 -5.57 -14.09 11.25
N CYS A 193 -4.64 -13.60 12.07
CA CYS A 193 -3.53 -14.40 12.58
C CYS A 193 -3.95 -15.04 13.92
N GLU A 194 -4.15 -16.37 13.96
CA GLU A 194 -4.28 -17.09 15.25
C GLU A 194 -2.97 -16.95 16.04
N LYS A 195 -3.11 -16.74 17.36
CA LYS A 195 -1.97 -16.61 18.29
C LYS A 195 -1.23 -17.92 18.48
#